data_AF-A0A7Z9G7A8-F1
#
_entry.id   AF-A0A7Z9G7A8-F1
#
_cell.length_a   1.000
_cell.length_b   1.000
_cell.length_c   1.000
_cell.angle_alpha   90.00
_cell.angle_beta   90.00
_cell.angle_gamma   90.00
#
_symmetry.space_group_name_H-M   'P 1'
#
loop_
_entity.id
_entity.type
_entity.pdbx_description
1 polymer ?
#
loop_
_entity_poly.entity_id
_entity_poly.type
_entity_poly.pdbx_seq_one_letter_code
_entity_poly.pdbx_strand_id
1 'polypeptide(L)'
;MTREQIAVSSSKYKHAAIAYALYGVIYMIGAFIELDPSRRVTFWGFVPWWVFYAAGFAVLFTFPVFVWRGVRWLALTLVFFTVSKAFWLCWIQGRHFQAGEPISYYNLFFAAAAVLAAVMLLRAGLDKSQSSESAPN
;
A
#
# COMPACT_ATOMS: atom_id res chain seq x y z
N MET A 1 -22.25 22.12 -2.56
CA MET A 1 -21.59 21.09 -3.40
C MET A 1 -22.64 20.45 -4.29
N THR A 2 -22.41 20.27 -5.60
CA THR A 2 -23.39 19.58 -6.46
C THR A 2 -23.34 18.07 -6.23
N ARG A 3 -24.46 17.34 -6.39
CA ARG A 3 -24.51 15.87 -6.19
C ARG A 3 -23.44 15.13 -7.01
N GLU A 4 -23.09 15.66 -8.17
CA GLU A 4 -22.03 15.15 -9.05
C GLU A 4 -20.64 15.21 -8.38
N GLN A 5 -20.31 16.29 -7.68
CA GLN A 5 -19.03 16.43 -6.99
C GLN A 5 -18.86 15.43 -5.83
N ILE A 6 -19.94 15.14 -5.10
CA ILE A 6 -19.95 14.13 -4.03
C ILE A 6 -19.76 12.72 -4.61
N ALA A 7 -20.43 12.41 -5.73
CA ALA A 7 -20.31 11.12 -6.41
C ALA A 7 -18.89 10.88 -6.96
N VAL A 8 -18.26 11.92 -7.54
CA VAL A 8 -16.88 11.85 -8.04
C VAL A 8 -15.87 11.72 -6.90
N SER A 9 -16.07 12.40 -5.78
CA SER A 9 -15.21 12.26 -4.60
C SER A 9 -15.28 10.84 -4.01
N SER A 10 -16.51 10.33 -3.82
CA SER A 10 -16.73 8.97 -3.33
C SER A 10 -16.10 7.92 -4.23
N SER A 11 -16.15 8.09 -5.55
CA SER A 11 -15.53 7.14 -6.48
C SER A 11 -14.01 7.09 -6.33
N LYS A 12 -13.32 8.22 -6.12
CA LYS A 12 -11.84 8.25 -5.95
C LYS A 12 -11.37 7.40 -4.77
N TYR A 13 -12.00 7.54 -3.61
CA TYR A 13 -11.65 6.76 -2.41
C TYR A 13 -11.90 5.26 -2.59
N LYS A 14 -12.96 4.88 -3.30
CA LYS A 14 -13.24 3.47 -3.64
C LYS A 14 -12.14 2.88 -4.53
N HIS A 15 -11.76 3.59 -5.60
CA HIS A 15 -10.67 3.15 -6.48
C HIS A 15 -9.34 3.05 -5.72
N ALA A 16 -9.04 4.01 -4.84
CA ALA A 16 -7.84 3.99 -4.01
C ALA A 16 -7.82 2.81 -3.03
N ALA A 17 -8.95 2.52 -2.38
CA ALA A 17 -9.08 1.38 -1.48
C ALA A 17 -8.89 0.05 -2.22
N ILE A 18 -9.50 -0.12 -3.39
CA ILE A 18 -9.36 -1.32 -4.22
C ILE A 18 -7.90 -1.48 -4.68
N ALA A 19 -7.30 -0.41 -5.23
CA ALA A 19 -5.91 -0.44 -5.69
C ALA A 19 -4.94 -0.79 -4.55
N TYR A 20 -5.16 -0.21 -3.36
CA TYR A 20 -4.35 -0.50 -2.18
C TYR A 20 -4.56 -1.94 -1.66
N ALA A 21 -5.80 -2.44 -1.67
CA ALA A 21 -6.08 -3.83 -1.30
C ALA A 21 -5.38 -4.82 -2.26
N LEU A 22 -5.47 -4.59 -3.56
CA LEU A 22 -4.79 -5.41 -4.56
C LEU A 22 -3.26 -5.37 -4.39
N TYR A 23 -2.69 -4.18 -4.18
CA TYR A 23 -1.28 -4.03 -3.83
C TYR A 23 -0.90 -4.83 -2.59
N GLY A 24 -1.71 -4.77 -1.54
CA GLY A 24 -1.48 -5.52 -0.31
C GLY A 24 -1.60 -7.04 -0.49
N VAL A 25 -2.52 -7.52 -1.33
CA VAL A 25 -2.61 -8.95 -1.70
C VAL A 25 -1.33 -9.40 -2.43
N ILE A 26 -0.89 -8.63 -3.42
CA ILE A 26 0.37 -8.91 -4.13
C ILE A 26 1.53 -8.96 -3.13
N TYR A 27 1.63 -7.98 -2.23
CA TYR A 27 2.66 -7.96 -1.20
C TYR A 27 2.64 -9.21 -0.33
N MET A 28 1.47 -9.64 0.15
CA MET A 28 1.32 -10.82 0.99
C MET A 28 1.69 -12.11 0.25
N ILE A 29 1.33 -12.23 -1.04
CA ILE A 29 1.74 -13.36 -1.89
C ILE A 29 3.26 -13.42 -1.99
N GLY A 30 3.92 -12.29 -2.27
CA GLY A 30 5.38 -12.24 -2.32
C GLY A 30 6.03 -12.59 -0.99
N ALA A 31 5.52 -12.05 0.11
CA ALA A 31 6.01 -12.38 1.45
C ALA A 31 5.89 -13.88 1.73
N PHE A 32 4.80 -14.51 1.31
CA PHE A 32 4.59 -15.95 1.47
C PHE A 32 5.51 -16.79 0.57
N ILE A 33 5.71 -16.40 -0.69
CA ILE A 33 6.64 -17.08 -1.62
C ILE A 33 8.08 -17.00 -1.10
N GLU A 34 8.48 -15.87 -0.55
CA GLU A 34 9.82 -15.67 0.02
C GLU A 34 9.99 -16.24 1.44
N LEU A 35 8.96 -16.87 2.03
CA LEU A 35 9.01 -17.42 3.39
C LEU A 35 9.76 -18.76 3.43
N ASP A 36 11.08 -18.66 3.35
CA ASP A 36 12.02 -19.77 3.54
C ASP A 36 12.18 -20.13 5.04
N PRO A 37 12.52 -21.39 5.43
CA PRO A 37 12.72 -21.75 6.83
C PRO A 37 13.80 -20.90 7.52
N SER A 38 14.79 -20.43 6.78
CA SER A 38 15.82 -19.49 7.28
C SER A 38 15.24 -18.16 7.78
N ARG A 39 14.05 -17.75 7.30
CA ARG A 39 13.35 -16.52 7.69
C ARG A 39 12.32 -16.74 8.81
N ARG A 40 12.07 -17.98 9.22
CA ARG A 40 11.11 -18.34 10.29
C ARG A 40 11.73 -18.23 11.68
N VAL A 41 12.37 -17.10 11.96
CA VAL A 41 13.12 -16.86 13.21
C VAL A 41 12.34 -15.99 14.19
N THR A 42 12.68 -16.09 15.48
CA THR A 42 12.15 -15.18 16.49
C THR A 42 12.90 -13.85 16.43
N PHE A 43 12.17 -12.75 16.24
CA PHE A 43 12.72 -11.40 16.23
C PHE A 43 12.85 -10.89 17.66
N TRP A 44 13.97 -10.20 17.95
CA TRP A 44 14.31 -9.66 19.27
C TRP A 44 14.25 -10.67 20.42
N GLY A 45 14.33 -11.98 20.12
CA GLY A 45 14.31 -13.05 21.11
C GLY A 45 12.93 -13.48 21.62
N PHE A 46 11.85 -12.76 21.30
CA PHE A 46 10.51 -13.10 21.80
C PHE A 46 9.35 -12.87 20.82
N VAL A 47 9.55 -12.16 19.71
CA VAL A 47 8.49 -11.91 18.71
C VAL A 47 8.53 -12.98 17.63
N PRO A 48 7.51 -13.85 17.51
CA PRO A 48 7.48 -14.87 16.47
C PRO A 48 7.40 -14.24 15.07
N TRP A 49 8.09 -14.84 14.08
CA TRP A 49 8.06 -14.38 12.69
C TRP A 49 6.64 -14.19 12.12
N TRP A 50 5.69 -15.04 12.53
CA TRP A 50 4.33 -15.02 12.00
C TRP A 50 3.56 -13.78 12.43
N VAL A 51 3.98 -13.06 13.48
CA VAL A 51 3.32 -11.82 13.94
C VAL A 51 3.35 -10.77 12.84
N PHE A 52 4.43 -10.68 12.06
CA PHE A 52 4.50 -9.74 10.93
C PHE A 52 3.50 -10.08 9.82
N TYR A 53 3.24 -11.37 9.59
CA TYR A 53 2.22 -11.83 8.63
C TYR A 53 0.82 -11.56 9.15
N ALA A 54 0.55 -11.82 10.43
CA ALA A 54 -0.73 -11.52 11.06
C ALA A 54 -1.01 -10.00 11.04
N ALA A 55 -0.01 -9.18 11.36
CA ALA A 55 -0.10 -7.72 11.23
C ALA A 55 -0.33 -7.28 9.78
N GLY A 56 0.38 -7.89 8.83
CA GLY A 56 0.18 -7.67 7.40
C GLY A 56 -1.25 -7.97 6.94
N PHE A 57 -1.82 -9.09 7.38
CA PHE A 57 -3.23 -9.42 7.14
C PHE A 57 -4.18 -8.42 7.79
N ALA A 58 -3.94 -8.03 9.05
CA ALA A 58 -4.76 -7.04 9.72
C ALA A 58 -4.78 -5.72 8.94
N VAL A 59 -3.61 -5.23 8.51
CA VAL A 59 -3.47 -4.01 7.68
C VAL A 59 -4.19 -4.19 6.34
N LEU A 60 -4.01 -5.33 5.67
CA LEU A 60 -4.62 -5.63 4.38
C LEU A 60 -6.16 -5.53 4.43
N PHE A 61 -6.80 -5.98 5.51
CA PHE A 61 -8.25 -5.93 5.62
C PHE A 61 -8.78 -4.63 6.22
N THR A 62 -8.06 -4.02 7.15
CA THR A 62 -8.56 -2.83 7.87
C THR A 62 -8.35 -1.55 7.10
N PHE A 63 -7.17 -1.33 6.52
CA PHE A 63 -6.81 -0.03 5.93
C PHE A 63 -7.61 0.30 4.66
N PRO A 64 -7.90 -0.64 3.73
CA PRO A 64 -8.79 -0.35 2.62
C PRO A 64 -10.17 0.13 3.07
N VAL A 65 -10.71 -0.40 4.17
CA VAL A 65 -12.01 0.03 4.71
C VAL A 65 -11.94 1.48 5.19
N PHE A 66 -10.88 1.87 5.87
CA PHE A 66 -10.70 3.26 6.30
C PHE A 66 -10.46 4.21 5.11
N VAL A 67 -9.70 3.79 4.10
CA VAL A 67 -9.54 4.56 2.86
C VAL A 67 -10.90 4.70 2.15
N TRP A 68 -11.69 3.63 2.07
CA TRP A 68 -13.04 3.66 1.49
C TRP A 68 -13.97 4.63 2.21
N ARG A 69 -13.81 4.77 3.54
CA ARG A 69 -14.55 5.72 4.38
C ARG A 69 -14.11 7.18 4.23
N GLY A 70 -13.15 7.49 3.36
CA GLY A 70 -12.72 8.87 3.10
C GLY A 70 -11.68 9.41 4.08
N VAL A 71 -10.97 8.55 4.82
CA VAL A 71 -9.96 9.00 5.79
C VAL A 71 -8.72 9.53 5.06
N ARG A 72 -8.71 10.85 4.81
CA ARG A 72 -7.71 11.56 3.98
C ARG A 72 -6.27 11.41 4.48
N TRP A 73 -6.04 11.62 5.78
CA TRP A 73 -4.69 11.56 6.34
C TRP A 73 -4.09 10.16 6.18
N LEU A 74 -4.91 9.12 6.39
CA LEU A 74 -4.49 7.73 6.18
C LEU A 74 -4.10 7.50 4.72
N ALA A 75 -4.90 7.96 3.76
CA ALA A 75 -4.56 7.84 2.35
C ALA A 75 -3.19 8.46 2.03
N LEU A 76 -2.90 9.66 2.54
CA LEU A 76 -1.61 10.34 2.36
C LEU A 76 -0.46 9.61 3.07
N THR A 77 -0.67 9.12 4.28
CA THR A 77 0.31 8.28 4.99
C THR A 77 0.63 7.02 4.19
N LEU A 78 -0.39 6.37 3.61
CA LEU A 78 -0.21 5.19 2.78
C LEU A 78 0.53 5.49 1.46
N VAL A 79 0.34 6.68 0.87
CA VAL A 79 1.17 7.12 -0.28
C VAL A 79 2.63 7.10 0.10
N PHE A 80 3.00 7.68 1.25
CA PHE A 80 4.40 7.72 1.68
C PHE A 80 4.99 6.30 1.76
N PHE A 81 4.32 5.38 2.46
CA PHE A 81 4.79 4.00 2.59
C PHE A 81 4.89 3.25 1.25
N THR A 82 3.88 3.38 0.38
CA THR A 82 3.85 2.72 -0.93
C THR A 82 4.95 3.25 -1.85
N VAL A 83 5.16 4.57 -1.88
CA VAL A 83 6.24 5.21 -2.63
C VAL A 83 7.60 4.78 -2.11
N SER A 84 7.82 4.82 -0.78
CA SER A 84 9.07 4.36 -0.17
C SER A 84 9.36 2.89 -0.52
N LYS A 85 8.34 2.03 -0.56
CA LYS A 85 8.50 0.64 -0.96
C LYS A 85 8.86 0.49 -2.43
N ALA A 86 8.23 1.26 -3.33
CA ALA A 86 8.57 1.26 -4.75
C ALA A 86 10.04 1.68 -4.97
N PHE A 87 10.49 2.77 -4.33
CA PHE A 87 11.88 3.20 -4.37
C PHE A 87 12.84 2.14 -3.85
N TRP A 88 12.50 1.49 -2.73
CA TRP A 88 13.29 0.41 -2.17
C TRP A 88 13.43 -0.78 -3.13
N LEU A 89 12.34 -1.18 -3.81
CA LEU A 89 12.37 -2.26 -4.81
C LEU A 89 13.24 -1.89 -6.02
N CYS A 90 13.12 -0.65 -6.52
CA CYS A 90 13.99 -0.16 -7.60
C CYS A 90 15.46 -0.15 -7.19
N TRP A 91 15.76 0.30 -5.97
CA TRP A 91 17.11 0.29 -5.41
C TRP A 91 17.68 -1.13 -5.31
N ILE A 92 16.92 -2.06 -4.74
CA ILE A 92 17.30 -3.48 -4.67
C ILE A 92 17.55 -4.04 -6.08
N GLN A 93 16.65 -3.77 -7.03
CA GLN A 93 16.81 -4.25 -8.39
C GLN A 93 18.06 -3.68 -9.07
N GLY A 94 18.40 -2.42 -8.80
CA GLY A 94 19.65 -1.80 -9.25
C GLY A 94 20.90 -2.47 -8.64
N ARG A 95 20.83 -2.87 -7.37
CA ARG A 95 21.91 -3.63 -6.70
C ARG A 95 22.09 -5.02 -7.31
N HIS A 96 21.00 -5.74 -7.57
CA HIS A 96 21.05 -7.04 -8.26
C HIS A 96 21.65 -6.91 -9.65
N PHE A 97 21.26 -5.89 -10.41
CA PHE A 97 21.83 -5.62 -11.74
C PHE A 97 23.34 -5.36 -11.68
N GLN A 98 23.81 -4.56 -10.71
CA GLN A 98 25.25 -4.32 -10.51
C GLN A 98 26.03 -5.59 -10.12
N ALA A 99 25.38 -6.52 -9.42
CA ALA A 99 25.97 -7.80 -9.03
C ALA A 99 25.95 -8.86 -10.17
N GLY A 100 25.37 -8.54 -11.34
CA GLY A 100 25.20 -9.49 -12.43
C GLY A 100 24.11 -10.54 -12.15
N GLU A 101 23.27 -10.32 -11.15
CA GLU A 101 22.16 -11.20 -10.81
C GLU A 101 20.99 -11.00 -11.78
N PRO A 102 20.18 -12.05 -12.04
CA PRO A 102 19.04 -11.96 -12.93
C PRO A 102 18.00 -10.96 -12.42
N ILE A 103 17.29 -10.32 -13.36
CA ILE A 103 16.23 -9.38 -13.03
C ILE A 103 15.05 -10.12 -12.39
N SER A 104 14.60 -9.65 -11.23
CA SER A 104 13.38 -10.18 -10.60
C SER A 104 12.15 -9.50 -11.22
N TYR A 105 11.51 -10.20 -12.17
CA TYR A 105 10.25 -9.74 -12.77
C TYR A 105 9.16 -9.53 -11.72
N TYR A 106 9.19 -10.31 -10.64
CA TYR A 106 8.27 -10.14 -9.52
C TYR A 106 8.48 -8.79 -8.83
N ASN A 107 9.73 -8.38 -8.55
CA ASN A 107 10.02 -7.09 -7.94
C ASN A 107 9.62 -5.91 -8.84
N LEU A 108 9.80 -6.04 -10.15
CA LEU A 108 9.36 -5.04 -11.12
C LEU A 108 7.83 -4.92 -11.16
N PHE A 109 7.12 -6.05 -11.24
CA PHE A 109 5.66 -6.09 -11.18
C PHE A 109 5.14 -5.49 -9.87
N PHE A 110 5.78 -5.84 -8.75
CA PHE A 110 5.38 -5.35 -7.44
C PHE A 110 5.64 -3.84 -7.28
N ALA A 111 6.75 -3.33 -7.81
CA ALA A 111 7.02 -1.89 -7.87
C ALA A 111 5.97 -1.15 -8.72
N ALA A 112 5.58 -1.70 -9.87
CA ALA A 112 4.52 -1.12 -10.71
C ALA A 112 3.17 -1.07 -9.98
N ALA A 113 2.80 -2.16 -9.29
CA ALA A 113 1.59 -2.19 -8.47
C ALA A 113 1.64 -1.16 -7.32
N ALA A 114 2.80 -0.99 -6.68
CA ALA A 114 3.01 0.00 -5.63
C ALA A 114 2.83 1.44 -6.15
N VAL A 115 3.39 1.74 -7.33
CA VAL A 115 3.23 3.06 -7.98
C VAL A 115 1.77 3.33 -8.33
N LEU A 116 1.07 2.34 -8.91
CA LEU A 116 -0.35 2.50 -9.24
C LEU A 116 -1.20 2.77 -7.98
N ALA A 117 -0.98 2.00 -6.91
CA ALA A 117 -1.66 2.22 -5.64
C ALA A 117 -1.35 3.61 -5.06
N ALA A 118 -0.09 4.03 -5.07
CA ALA A 118 0.33 5.35 -4.61
C ALA A 118 -0.35 6.49 -5.39
N VAL A 119 -0.44 6.39 -6.72
CA VAL A 119 -1.14 7.38 -7.55
C VAL A 119 -2.61 7.47 -7.18
N MET A 120 -3.31 6.33 -7.01
CA MET A 120 -4.72 6.34 -6.64
C MET A 120 -4.96 6.88 -5.23
N LEU A 121 -4.11 6.49 -4.27
CA LEU A 121 -4.13 7.01 -2.91
C LEU A 121 -3.85 8.52 -2.86
N LEU A 122 -2.92 9.02 -3.66
CA LEU A 122 -2.61 10.45 -3.74
C LEU A 122 -3.78 11.23 -4.32
N ARG A 123 -4.41 10.71 -5.39
CA ARG A 123 -5.61 11.33 -5.98
C ARG A 123 -6.77 11.40 -5.00
N ALA A 124 -6.96 10.37 -4.17
CA ALA A 124 -7.96 10.39 -3.10
C ALA A 124 -7.55 11.35 -1.96
N GLY A 125 -6.29 11.28 -1.52
CA GLY A 125 -5.76 12.08 -0.41
C GLY A 125 -5.63 13.58 -0.71
N LEU A 126 -5.59 13.99 -1.97
CA LEU A 126 -5.62 15.40 -2.38
C LEU A 126 -7.03 15.92 -2.69
N ASP A 127 -8.04 15.06 -2.60
CA ASP A 127 -9.43 15.44 -2.86
C ASP A 127 -9.97 16.33 -1.72
N LYS A 128 -10.02 17.65 -1.95
CA LYS A 128 -10.47 18.66 -0.97
C LYS A 128 -11.98 18.66 -0.74
N SER A 129 -12.70 17.88 -1.54
CA SER A 129 -14.15 17.86 -1.67
C SER A 129 -14.87 17.45 -0.38
N GLN A 130 -14.26 16.62 0.46
CA GLN A 130 -14.85 16.18 1.74
C GLN A 130 -14.45 17.03 2.95
N SER A 131 -13.34 17.79 2.89
CA SER A 131 -12.86 18.59 4.03
C SER A 131 -13.70 19.85 4.31
N SER A 132 -14.59 20.22 3.40
CA SER A 132 -15.43 21.42 3.51
C SER A 132 -16.74 21.20 4.29
N GLU A 133 -17.08 19.95 4.61
CA GLU A 133 -18.38 19.58 5.20
C GLU A 133 -18.34 19.47 6.74
N SER A 134 -17.14 19.52 7.34
CA SER A 134 -16.93 19.32 8.78
C SER A 134 -16.46 20.56 9.55
N ALA A 135 -16.63 21.77 8.99
CA ALA A 135 -16.44 23.01 9.76
C ALA A 135 -17.77 23.34 10.48
N PRO A 136 -17.84 23.27 11.82
CA PRO A 136 -18.97 23.83 12.54
C PRO A 136 -18.93 25.35 12.39
N ASN A 137 -20.06 25.94 11.97
CA ASN A 137 -20.32 27.37 12.14
C ASN A 137 -20.42 27.71 13.63
#